data_AF-A0A1H6KIJ2-F1
#
_entry.id   AF-A0A1H6KIJ2-F1
#
_cell.length_a   1.000
_cell.length_b   1.000
_cell.length_c   1.000
_cell.angle_alpha   90.00
_cell.angle_beta   90.00
_cell.angle_gamma   90.00
#
_symmetry.space_group_name_H-M   'P 1'
#
loop_
_entity.id
_entity.type
_entity.pdbx_description
1 polymer ?
#
loop_
_entity_poly.entity_id
_entity_poly.type
_entity_poly.pdbx_seq_one_letter_code
_entity_poly.pdbx_strand_id
1 'polypeptide(L)'
;MNKFYMNGKLIHKASDHNTKRCEVEKWVFLPHSDFERLKANPYQEHEAITAARDLMYEDNNAYHCIMLLDEYGEDGLLIEAEGFDYPRLSMFVPDAKSIYERYQTSEPELKLHDMIKDTVEKIAELAHTDKTDFTSADMIDMDEVESLVKNAIVQQLAQRYDIKMAKNTDIGVDFQPDIHVEAEKLTELKFYCPLKVQREIRPSFDEDEDEFFEDTEELSDFEVLEYESEISGAIEAYQSDEEENRGIMAYLGDRKRFADKVYSIFPSVENVGDRLMGVFTCQICGELDSYEYDELLQELRGQASDGWAESFEQHEIHTSEGDIYVSFYDTCGAWELMTEEEVKAAPESPSEDIGMRM
;
A
#
# COMPACT_ATOMS: atom_id res chain seq x y z
N MET A 1 8.23 1.86 -38.82
CA MET A 1 9.08 2.54 -37.81
C MET A 1 8.19 2.89 -36.64
N ASN A 2 8.41 2.25 -35.51
CA ASN A 2 7.77 2.66 -34.25
C ASN A 2 8.44 3.95 -33.81
N LYS A 3 7.63 4.95 -33.45
CA LYS A 3 8.12 6.21 -32.87
C LYS A 3 8.11 6.05 -31.36
N PHE A 4 9.20 6.44 -30.71
CA PHE A 4 9.28 6.58 -29.26
C PHE A 4 8.88 8.01 -28.88
N TYR A 5 8.09 8.15 -27.83
CA TYR A 5 7.61 9.45 -27.33
C TYR A 5 8.07 9.62 -25.89
N MET A 6 8.59 10.80 -25.56
CA MET A 6 8.95 11.17 -24.20
C MET A 6 8.66 12.66 -23.99
N ASN A 7 8.35 13.03 -22.76
CA ASN A 7 8.25 14.44 -22.37
C ASN A 7 9.66 15.04 -22.23
N GLY A 8 9.78 16.35 -22.33
CA GLY A 8 11.10 16.98 -22.22
C GLY A 8 11.03 18.48 -22.01
N LYS A 9 11.85 18.98 -21.09
CA LYS A 9 12.05 20.41 -20.87
C LYS A 9 13.29 20.88 -21.63
N LEU A 10 13.08 21.51 -22.78
CA LEU A 10 14.17 22.09 -23.57
C LEU A 10 14.55 23.47 -23.02
N ILE A 11 15.82 23.64 -22.66
CA ILE A 11 16.40 24.90 -22.20
C ILE A 11 17.51 25.35 -23.14
N HIS A 12 17.88 26.64 -23.11
CA HIS A 12 19.05 27.10 -23.84
C HIS A 12 20.31 26.38 -23.34
N LYS A 13 21.12 25.87 -24.28
CA LYS A 13 22.35 25.13 -23.95
C LYS A 13 23.28 25.96 -23.07
N ALA A 14 23.79 25.34 -22.00
CA ALA A 14 24.90 25.86 -21.23
C ALA A 14 26.20 25.80 -22.04
N SER A 15 27.24 26.51 -21.59
CA SER A 15 28.57 26.48 -22.22
C SER A 15 29.26 25.11 -22.11
N ASP A 16 28.93 24.37 -21.06
CA ASP A 16 29.33 23.00 -20.76
C ASP A 16 28.24 22.35 -19.88
N HIS A 17 28.28 21.03 -19.72
CA HIS A 17 27.28 20.29 -18.93
C HIS A 17 27.75 19.97 -17.51
N ASN A 18 29.03 20.22 -17.19
CA ASN A 18 29.73 19.92 -15.93
C ASN A 18 28.98 18.99 -14.96
N THR A 19 28.78 17.74 -15.37
CA THR A 19 27.93 16.78 -14.65
C THR A 19 28.66 16.23 -13.43
N LYS A 20 27.98 16.19 -12.29
CA LYS A 20 28.39 15.45 -11.09
C LYS A 20 27.52 14.20 -10.95
N ARG A 21 28.03 13.17 -10.28
CA ARG A 21 27.25 11.96 -9.97
C ARG A 21 26.06 12.34 -9.08
N CYS A 22 24.89 11.77 -9.33
CA CYS A 22 23.76 11.83 -8.41
C CYS A 22 23.49 10.43 -7.87
N GLU A 23 23.38 10.29 -6.56
CA GLU A 23 23.01 9.07 -5.85
C GLU A 23 21.57 9.24 -5.33
N VAL A 24 20.68 8.34 -5.71
CA VAL A 24 19.27 8.40 -5.29
C VAL A 24 19.16 7.65 -3.97
N GLU A 25 18.98 8.39 -2.88
CA GLU A 25 18.86 7.86 -1.52
C GLU A 25 17.46 7.31 -1.23
N LYS A 26 16.43 7.92 -1.82
CA LYS A 26 15.04 7.50 -1.66
C LYS A 26 14.23 7.77 -2.92
N TRP A 27 13.36 6.81 -3.26
CA TRP A 27 12.32 6.96 -4.27
C TRP A 27 11.00 7.26 -3.56
N VAL A 28 10.27 8.28 -4.01
CA VAL A 28 9.01 8.69 -3.37
C VAL A 28 7.95 8.87 -4.44
N PHE A 29 6.84 8.16 -4.29
CA PHE A 29 5.68 8.31 -5.14
C PHE A 29 4.79 9.44 -4.60
N LEU A 30 4.35 10.30 -5.51
CA LEU A 30 3.45 11.40 -5.22
C LEU A 30 2.13 11.22 -5.98
N PRO A 31 0.99 11.58 -5.35
CA PRO A 31 -0.26 11.73 -6.07
C PRO A 31 -0.08 12.66 -7.28
N HIS A 32 -0.73 12.32 -8.39
CA HIS A 32 -0.59 13.06 -9.66
C HIS A 32 -0.78 14.59 -9.51
N SER A 33 -1.77 15.02 -8.72
CA SER A 33 -2.03 16.44 -8.47
C SER A 33 -0.88 17.15 -7.75
N ASP A 34 -0.25 16.48 -6.79
CA ASP A 34 0.86 17.01 -6.02
C ASP A 34 2.14 17.06 -6.86
N PHE A 35 2.39 16.01 -7.64
CA PHE A 35 3.51 15.95 -8.58
C PHE A 35 3.42 17.11 -9.61
N GLU A 36 2.27 17.30 -10.26
CA GLU A 36 2.08 18.38 -11.23
C GLU A 36 2.15 19.77 -10.58
N ARG A 37 1.64 19.93 -9.35
CA ARG A 37 1.77 21.18 -8.59
C ARG A 37 3.24 21.52 -8.34
N LEU A 38 4.03 20.56 -7.87
CA LEU A 38 5.45 20.74 -7.57
C LEU A 38 6.28 20.97 -8.84
N LYS A 39 5.99 20.23 -9.91
CA LYS A 39 6.59 20.42 -11.23
C LYS A 39 6.31 21.81 -11.80
N ALA A 40 5.11 22.35 -11.61
CA ALA A 40 4.75 23.69 -12.04
C ALA A 40 5.37 24.78 -11.14
N ASN A 41 5.50 24.53 -9.83
CA ASN A 41 5.97 25.49 -8.83
C ASN A 41 7.06 24.89 -7.90
N PRO A 42 8.29 24.67 -8.38
CA PRO A 42 9.35 24.00 -7.61
C PRO A 42 9.95 24.82 -6.46
N TYR A 43 9.43 26.02 -6.18
CA TYR A 43 9.78 26.78 -4.96
C TYR A 43 8.81 26.54 -3.81
N GLN A 44 7.74 25.78 -4.05
CA GLN A 44 6.77 25.45 -3.02
C GLN A 44 7.36 24.40 -2.08
N GLU A 45 7.21 24.63 -0.78
CA GLU A 45 7.51 23.62 0.24
C GLU A 45 6.64 22.38 0.02
N HIS A 46 7.24 21.21 0.20
CA HIS A 46 6.55 19.96 0.02
C HIS A 46 6.93 18.96 1.10
N GLU A 47 5.92 18.37 1.73
CA GLU A 47 6.07 17.39 2.82
C GLU A 47 7.04 16.25 2.52
N ALA A 48 6.95 15.63 1.34
CA ALA A 48 7.88 14.58 0.90
C ALA A 48 9.37 15.02 0.91
N ILE A 49 9.64 16.31 0.68
CA ILE A 49 11.00 16.86 0.68
C ILE A 49 11.44 17.11 2.12
N THR A 50 10.55 17.67 2.95
CA THR A 50 10.79 17.84 4.39
C THR A 50 11.12 16.51 5.06
N ALA A 51 10.36 15.45 4.76
CA ALA A 51 10.52 14.11 5.32
C ALA A 51 11.88 13.48 4.99
N ALA A 52 12.36 13.69 3.77
CA ALA A 52 13.60 13.11 3.27
C ALA A 52 14.79 14.07 3.32
N ARG A 53 14.64 15.24 3.96
CA ARG A 53 15.62 16.32 3.95
C ARG A 53 17.00 15.87 4.42
N ASP A 54 17.04 15.06 5.47
CA ASP A 54 18.30 14.62 6.08
C ASP A 54 19.05 13.57 5.24
N LEU A 55 18.41 13.03 4.19
CA LEU A 55 19.05 12.15 3.20
C LEU A 55 19.73 12.94 2.08
N MET A 56 19.34 14.21 1.86
CA MET A 56 19.86 15.02 0.77
C MET A 56 21.02 15.90 1.20
N TYR A 57 22.15 15.77 0.51
CA TYR A 57 23.35 16.58 0.75
C TYR A 57 24.31 16.50 -0.43
N GLU A 58 25.29 17.40 -0.47
CA GLU A 58 26.41 17.33 -1.42
C GLU A 58 27.70 16.93 -0.69
N ASP A 59 28.38 15.90 -1.20
CA ASP A 59 29.74 15.54 -0.77
C ASP A 59 30.77 15.88 -1.87
N ASN A 60 32.03 15.46 -1.76
CA ASN A 60 33.02 15.81 -2.79
C ASN A 60 32.82 15.10 -4.15
N ASN A 61 32.08 13.99 -4.17
CA ASN A 61 31.97 13.07 -5.31
C ASN A 61 30.58 13.10 -5.96
N ALA A 62 29.52 13.28 -5.18
CA ALA A 62 28.13 13.15 -5.61
C ALA A 62 27.20 14.19 -4.97
N TYR A 63 26.05 14.36 -5.61
CA TYR A 63 24.85 14.86 -4.95
C TYR A 63 24.05 13.65 -4.47
N HIS A 64 23.68 13.66 -3.19
CA HIS A 64 22.74 12.70 -2.62
C HIS A 64 21.34 13.31 -2.73
N CYS A 65 20.49 12.65 -3.51
CA CYS A 65 19.22 13.18 -3.99
C CYS A 65 18.08 12.24 -3.60
N ILE A 66 16.84 12.74 -3.70
CA ILE A 66 15.65 11.89 -3.81
C ILE A 66 15.09 11.94 -5.23
N MET A 67 14.42 10.87 -5.64
CA MET A 67 13.63 10.84 -6.87
C MET A 67 12.14 10.87 -6.50
N LEU A 68 11.43 11.92 -6.92
CA LEU A 68 9.98 11.96 -6.86
C LEU A 68 9.40 11.41 -8.17
N LEU A 69 8.46 10.48 -8.06
CA LEU A 69 7.74 9.87 -9.17
C LEU A 69 6.25 10.21 -9.08
N ASP A 70 5.61 10.36 -10.24
CA ASP A 70 4.16 10.46 -10.35
C ASP A 70 3.56 9.04 -10.26
N GLU A 71 2.62 8.81 -9.34
CA GLU A 71 1.93 7.52 -9.17
C GLU A 71 1.25 7.00 -10.45
N TYR A 72 0.82 7.90 -11.34
CA TYR A 72 0.14 7.55 -12.59
C TYR A 72 0.88 8.03 -13.84
N GLY A 73 1.99 8.72 -13.66
CA GLY A 73 2.83 9.24 -14.74
C GLY A 73 4.07 8.39 -14.99
N GLU A 74 4.79 8.76 -16.05
CA GLU A 74 6.07 8.12 -16.41
C GLU A 74 7.28 9.01 -16.04
N ASP A 75 7.05 10.29 -15.75
CA ASP A 75 8.10 11.28 -15.50
C ASP A 75 8.43 11.39 -14.00
N GLY A 76 9.59 11.99 -13.70
CA GLY A 76 10.05 12.21 -12.33
C GLY A 76 10.79 13.54 -12.13
N LEU A 77 11.04 13.85 -10.86
CA LEU A 77 11.85 14.98 -10.43
C LEU A 77 12.98 14.46 -9.55
N LEU A 78 14.23 14.63 -9.99
CA LEU A 78 15.40 14.39 -9.16
C LEU A 78 15.69 15.66 -8.35
N ILE A 79 15.77 15.55 -7.03
CA ILE A 79 15.82 16.69 -6.11
C ILE A 79 16.98 16.56 -5.14
N GLU A 80 17.67 17.68 -4.92
CA GLU A 80 18.53 17.92 -3.76
C GLU A 80 18.08 19.25 -3.13
N ALA A 81 17.92 19.26 -1.81
CA ALA A 81 17.27 20.38 -1.11
C ALA A 81 18.22 21.33 -0.38
N GLU A 82 19.51 21.02 -0.25
CA GLU A 82 20.52 21.73 0.56
C GLU A 82 20.03 22.08 1.98
N GLY A 83 19.26 21.19 2.61
CA GLY A 83 18.67 21.42 3.94
C GLY A 83 17.45 22.35 3.98
N PHE A 84 16.82 22.66 2.84
CA PHE A 84 15.54 23.34 2.76
C PHE A 84 14.37 22.35 2.63
N ASP A 85 13.15 22.85 2.78
CA ASP A 85 11.91 22.06 2.67
C ASP A 85 11.28 22.14 1.25
N TYR A 86 12.06 22.62 0.27
CA TYR A 86 11.66 22.76 -1.14
C TYR A 86 12.81 22.32 -2.08
N PRO A 87 12.52 21.99 -3.36
CA PRO A 87 13.52 21.55 -4.33
C PRO A 87 14.49 22.68 -4.72
N ARG A 88 15.59 22.81 -3.97
CA ARG A 88 16.58 23.87 -4.23
C ARG A 88 17.38 23.62 -5.49
N LEU A 89 17.79 22.37 -5.70
CA LEU A 89 18.31 21.85 -6.96
C LEU A 89 17.33 20.81 -7.48
N SER A 90 16.93 20.92 -8.74
CA SER A 90 16.04 19.94 -9.35
C SER A 90 16.29 19.73 -10.83
N MET A 91 16.00 18.51 -11.27
CA MET A 91 16.05 18.10 -12.67
C MET A 91 14.78 17.36 -13.03
N PHE A 92 14.15 17.76 -14.14
CA PHE A 92 13.08 16.98 -14.75
C PHE A 92 13.68 15.75 -15.41
N VAL A 93 13.21 14.58 -15.01
CA VAL A 93 13.67 13.29 -15.50
C VAL A 93 12.53 12.69 -16.33
N PRO A 94 12.62 12.73 -17.66
CA PRO A 94 11.62 12.08 -18.48
C PRO A 94 11.74 10.57 -18.37
N ASP A 95 10.60 9.87 -18.39
CA ASP A 95 10.56 8.39 -18.33
C ASP A 95 11.31 7.83 -17.11
N ALA A 96 11.21 8.54 -15.98
CA ALA A 96 11.83 8.18 -14.71
C ALA A 96 11.30 6.86 -14.15
N LYS A 97 10.06 6.50 -14.46
CA LYS A 97 9.49 5.22 -14.06
C LYS A 97 10.24 4.03 -14.68
N SER A 98 10.62 4.10 -15.95
CA SER A 98 11.50 3.10 -16.57
C SER A 98 12.87 3.01 -15.87
N ILE A 99 13.38 4.12 -15.32
CA ILE A 99 14.63 4.13 -14.54
C ILE A 99 14.41 3.42 -13.20
N TYR A 100 13.27 3.65 -12.54
CA TYR A 100 12.90 2.96 -11.30
C TYR A 100 12.74 1.45 -11.50
N GLU A 101 12.02 1.03 -12.54
CA GLU A 101 11.86 -0.38 -12.90
C GLU A 101 13.22 -1.05 -13.14
N ARG A 102 14.12 -0.35 -13.85
CA ARG A 102 15.48 -0.82 -14.05
C ARG A 102 16.29 -0.90 -12.75
N TYR A 103 16.09 0.05 -11.83
CA TYR A 103 16.72 0.02 -10.51
C TYR A 103 16.27 -1.20 -9.68
N GLN A 104 15.00 -1.58 -9.79
CA GLN A 104 14.46 -2.78 -9.13
C GLN A 104 14.87 -4.09 -9.82
N THR A 105 15.27 -4.04 -11.10
CA THR A 105 15.66 -5.22 -11.86
C THR A 105 17.00 -5.78 -11.34
N SER A 106 17.01 -7.05 -10.97
CA SER A 106 18.19 -7.74 -10.46
C SER A 106 19.20 -8.08 -11.56
N GLU A 107 20.47 -8.26 -11.17
CA GLU A 107 21.53 -8.67 -12.11
C GLU A 107 21.22 -9.99 -12.86
N PRO A 108 20.65 -11.02 -12.22
CA PRO A 108 20.22 -12.23 -12.92
C PRO A 108 19.10 -12.00 -13.95
N GLU A 109 18.17 -11.08 -13.71
CA GLU A 109 17.13 -10.71 -14.70
C GLU A 109 17.76 -10.03 -15.92
N LEU A 110 18.72 -9.13 -15.71
CA LEU A 110 19.47 -8.51 -16.81
C LEU A 110 20.24 -9.54 -17.63
N LYS A 111 20.88 -10.51 -16.97
CA LYS A 111 21.54 -11.63 -17.67
C LYS A 111 20.57 -12.47 -18.47
N LEU A 112 19.40 -12.78 -17.92
CA LEU A 112 18.35 -13.51 -18.63
C LEU A 112 17.88 -12.73 -19.87
N HIS A 113 17.72 -11.41 -19.76
CA HIS A 113 17.43 -10.54 -20.89
C HIS A 113 18.51 -10.60 -21.97
N ASP A 114 19.79 -10.50 -21.58
CA ASP A 114 20.92 -10.59 -22.50
C ASP A 114 21.00 -11.97 -23.18
N MET A 115 20.73 -13.06 -22.44
CA MET A 115 20.66 -14.41 -23.01
C MET A 115 19.60 -14.53 -24.11
N ILE A 116 18.41 -13.95 -23.90
CA ILE A 116 17.35 -13.93 -24.91
C ILE A 116 17.84 -13.22 -26.17
N LYS A 117 18.50 -12.07 -26.00
CA LYS A 117 19.02 -11.27 -27.11
C LYS A 117 20.09 -12.04 -27.90
N ASP A 118 21.05 -12.64 -27.21
CA ASP A 118 22.11 -13.44 -27.82
C ASP A 118 21.55 -14.65 -28.59
N THR A 119 20.52 -15.31 -28.03
CA THR A 119 19.82 -16.40 -28.70
C THR A 119 19.11 -15.94 -29.97
N VAL A 120 18.46 -14.77 -29.95
CA VAL A 120 17.82 -14.19 -31.15
C VAL A 120 18.86 -13.93 -32.24
N GLU A 121 20.01 -13.34 -31.90
CA GLU A 121 21.09 -13.10 -32.85
C GLU A 121 21.61 -14.42 -33.46
N LYS A 122 21.86 -15.44 -32.63
CA LYS A 122 22.30 -16.77 -33.09
C LYS A 122 21.28 -17.48 -33.98
N ILE A 123 19.99 -17.42 -33.64
CA ILE A 123 18.92 -18.02 -34.46
C ILE A 123 18.83 -17.29 -35.80
N ALA A 124 18.93 -15.96 -35.81
CA ALA A 124 18.93 -15.19 -37.05
C ALA A 124 20.10 -15.58 -37.97
N GLU A 125 21.29 -15.79 -37.42
CA GLU A 125 22.44 -16.31 -38.17
C GLU A 125 22.18 -17.70 -38.77
N LEU A 126 21.67 -18.64 -37.97
CA LEU A 126 21.39 -20.01 -38.41
C LEU A 126 20.25 -20.09 -39.43
N ALA A 127 19.27 -19.18 -39.33
CA ALA A 127 18.19 -19.06 -40.31
C ALA A 127 18.71 -18.70 -41.70
N HIS A 128 19.87 -18.03 -41.78
CA HIS A 128 20.55 -17.75 -43.05
C HIS A 128 21.39 -18.93 -43.58
N THR A 129 21.51 -20.03 -42.84
CA THR A 129 22.22 -21.25 -43.25
C THR A 129 21.28 -22.42 -43.55
N ASP A 130 20.07 -22.14 -44.02
CA ASP A 130 19.01 -23.12 -44.34
C ASP A 130 18.44 -23.91 -43.15
N LYS A 131 18.78 -23.58 -41.90
CA LYS A 131 18.14 -24.15 -40.70
C LYS A 131 16.86 -23.36 -40.39
N THR A 132 15.70 -24.00 -40.53
CA THR A 132 14.39 -23.35 -40.35
C THR A 132 13.71 -23.66 -39.02
N ASP A 133 14.09 -24.76 -38.39
CA ASP A 133 13.45 -25.29 -37.19
C ASP A 133 14.43 -25.35 -36.03
N PHE A 134 13.97 -24.91 -34.86
CA PHE A 134 14.77 -24.79 -33.65
C PHE A 134 14.02 -25.41 -32.48
N THR A 135 14.76 -26.14 -31.64
CA THR A 135 14.26 -26.77 -30.42
C THR A 135 14.75 -26.01 -29.19
N SER A 136 14.19 -26.23 -28.00
CA SER A 136 14.66 -25.58 -26.76
C SER A 136 16.16 -25.78 -26.54
N ALA A 137 16.71 -26.95 -26.91
CA ALA A 137 18.14 -27.25 -26.82
C ALA A 137 19.01 -26.41 -27.77
N ASP A 138 18.43 -25.85 -28.85
CA ASP A 138 19.12 -24.92 -29.74
C ASP A 138 19.12 -23.48 -29.22
N MET A 139 18.18 -23.16 -28.31
CA MET A 139 17.85 -21.81 -27.88
C MET A 139 18.65 -21.40 -26.64
N ILE A 140 18.39 -22.00 -25.49
CA ILE A 140 18.92 -21.58 -24.19
C ILE A 140 19.14 -22.80 -23.29
N ASP A 141 20.19 -22.77 -22.45
CA ASP A 141 20.41 -23.76 -21.39
C ASP A 141 19.38 -23.57 -20.27
N MET A 142 18.50 -24.56 -20.09
CA MET A 142 17.42 -24.48 -19.12
C MET A 142 17.93 -24.53 -17.67
N ASP A 143 19.06 -25.20 -17.41
CA ASP A 143 19.65 -25.27 -16.08
C ASP A 143 20.21 -23.89 -15.68
N GLU A 144 20.78 -23.17 -16.65
CA GLU A 144 21.25 -21.79 -16.46
C GLU A 144 20.07 -20.84 -16.19
N VAL A 145 18.97 -20.96 -16.95
CA VAL A 145 17.75 -20.17 -16.74
C VAL A 145 17.18 -20.41 -15.35
N GLU A 146 17.06 -21.67 -14.93
CA GLU A 146 16.55 -22.02 -13.62
C GLU A 146 17.41 -21.38 -12.50
N SER A 147 18.74 -21.46 -12.62
CA SER A 147 19.66 -20.82 -11.68
C SER A 147 19.50 -19.30 -11.64
N LEU A 148 19.36 -18.65 -12.80
CA LEU A 148 19.16 -17.20 -12.88
C LEU A 148 17.84 -16.77 -12.23
N VAL A 149 16.75 -17.51 -12.48
CA VAL A 149 15.45 -17.24 -11.87
C VAL A 149 15.51 -17.36 -10.34
N LYS A 150 16.10 -18.44 -9.81
CA LYS A 150 16.26 -18.63 -8.36
C LYS A 150 17.06 -17.49 -7.73
N ASN A 151 18.14 -17.08 -8.39
CA ASN A 151 18.98 -15.97 -7.91
C ASN A 151 18.29 -14.61 -8.03
N ALA A 152 17.49 -14.38 -9.08
CA ALA A 152 16.69 -13.16 -9.22
C ALA A 152 15.71 -13.01 -8.06
N ILE A 153 14.96 -14.08 -7.77
CA ILE A 153 14.00 -14.12 -6.65
C ILE A 153 14.71 -13.80 -5.34
N VAL A 154 15.85 -14.44 -5.06
CA VAL A 154 16.62 -14.19 -3.83
C VAL A 154 17.11 -12.75 -3.74
N GLN A 155 17.57 -12.16 -4.84
CA GLN A 155 18.02 -10.77 -4.85
C GLN A 155 16.85 -9.79 -4.64
N GLN A 156 15.71 -10.02 -5.27
CA GLN A 156 14.53 -9.17 -5.07
C GLN A 156 13.97 -9.30 -3.65
N LEU A 157 13.89 -10.53 -3.11
CA LEU A 157 13.49 -10.74 -1.71
C LEU A 157 14.41 -9.99 -0.74
N ALA A 158 15.72 -9.96 -0.99
CA ALA A 158 16.68 -9.24 -0.16
C ALA A 158 16.55 -7.70 -0.23
N GLN A 159 15.81 -7.16 -1.20
CA GLN A 159 15.52 -5.73 -1.30
C GLN A 159 14.24 -5.34 -0.55
N ARG A 160 13.41 -6.31 -0.13
CA ARG A 160 12.17 -6.04 0.59
C ARG A 160 12.42 -5.71 2.05
N TYR A 161 11.70 -4.72 2.58
CA TYR A 161 11.84 -4.27 3.97
C TYR A 161 11.31 -5.29 4.99
N ASP A 162 10.34 -6.11 4.61
CA ASP A 162 9.74 -7.15 5.45
C ASP A 162 10.53 -8.49 5.45
N ILE A 163 11.63 -8.56 4.71
CA ILE A 163 12.47 -9.76 4.62
C ILE A 163 13.83 -9.51 5.28
N LYS A 164 14.10 -10.27 6.33
CA LYS A 164 15.36 -10.22 7.07
C LYS A 164 16.51 -10.85 6.30
N MET A 165 16.25 -11.97 5.62
CA MET A 165 17.25 -12.71 4.85
C MET A 165 16.58 -13.57 3.79
N ALA A 166 17.18 -13.61 2.60
CA ALA A 166 16.89 -14.60 1.58
C ALA A 166 18.20 -15.23 1.07
N LYS A 167 18.19 -16.54 0.81
CA LYS A 167 19.38 -17.26 0.33
C LYS A 167 18.98 -18.36 -0.64
N ASN A 168 19.72 -18.45 -1.74
CA ASN A 168 19.67 -19.61 -2.62
C ASN A 168 20.41 -20.79 -1.94
N THR A 169 19.67 -21.87 -1.70
CA THR A 169 20.14 -23.11 -1.07
C THR A 169 20.11 -24.30 -2.02
N ASP A 170 19.78 -24.08 -3.29
CA ASP A 170 19.76 -25.11 -4.31
C ASP A 170 21.16 -25.75 -4.46
N ILE A 171 21.17 -27.08 -4.37
CA ILE A 171 22.34 -27.93 -4.56
C ILE A 171 22.12 -29.01 -5.63
N GLY A 172 21.03 -28.92 -6.40
CA GLY A 172 20.66 -29.87 -7.45
C GLY A 172 20.19 -31.23 -6.92
N VAL A 173 19.53 -31.24 -5.76
CA VAL A 173 19.01 -32.46 -5.12
C VAL A 173 17.50 -32.36 -4.94
N ASP A 174 16.78 -33.32 -5.52
CA ASP A 174 15.33 -33.41 -5.41
C ASP A 174 14.85 -33.37 -3.95
N PHE A 175 13.71 -32.72 -3.73
CA PHE A 175 13.02 -32.60 -2.43
C PHE A 175 13.75 -31.75 -1.36
N GLN A 176 14.86 -31.09 -1.70
CA GLN A 176 15.40 -30.01 -0.87
C GLN A 176 14.81 -28.66 -1.27
N PRO A 177 14.63 -27.73 -0.33
CA PRO A 177 14.19 -26.39 -0.66
C PRO A 177 15.30 -25.63 -1.40
N ASP A 178 14.95 -25.02 -2.51
CA ASP A 178 15.87 -24.22 -3.34
C ASP A 178 16.20 -22.86 -2.73
N ILE A 179 15.30 -22.34 -1.89
CA ILE A 179 15.43 -21.01 -1.29
C ILE A 179 15.08 -21.08 0.20
N HIS A 180 15.91 -20.45 1.02
CA HIS A 180 15.65 -20.19 2.43
C HIS A 180 15.32 -18.71 2.64
N VAL A 181 14.21 -18.42 3.31
CA VAL A 181 13.74 -17.04 3.59
C VAL A 181 13.41 -16.91 5.06
N GLU A 182 13.85 -15.82 5.68
CA GLU A 182 13.46 -15.38 7.02
C GLU A 182 12.81 -14.00 6.91
N ALA A 183 11.55 -13.90 7.34
CA ALA A 183 10.84 -12.63 7.42
C ALA A 183 11.26 -11.83 8.67
N GLU A 184 11.09 -10.52 8.60
CA GLU A 184 11.19 -9.66 9.77
C GLU A 184 10.02 -9.89 10.73
N LYS A 185 10.22 -9.52 11.99
CA LYS A 185 9.16 -9.62 12.98
C LYS A 185 8.14 -8.50 12.78
N LEU A 186 6.88 -8.89 12.63
CA LEU A 186 5.75 -7.94 12.59
C LEU A 186 5.33 -7.53 13.99
N THR A 187 4.88 -6.28 14.11
CA THR A 187 4.28 -5.70 15.30
C THR A 187 2.86 -5.25 14.96
N GLU A 188 1.96 -5.37 15.92
CA GLU A 188 0.56 -5.02 15.75
C GLU A 188 0.33 -3.54 16.09
N LEU A 189 -0.43 -2.85 15.24
CA LEU A 189 -0.90 -1.49 15.45
C LEU A 189 -2.42 -1.46 15.20
N LYS A 190 -3.19 -1.00 16.17
CA LYS A 190 -4.66 -0.98 16.11
C LYS A 190 -5.23 0.42 16.07
N PHE A 191 -6.24 0.59 15.23
CA PHE A 191 -7.02 1.80 15.12
C PHE A 191 -8.50 1.49 15.31
N TYR A 192 -9.15 2.27 16.17
CA TYR A 192 -10.50 2.07 16.62
C TYR A 192 -11.41 3.16 16.08
N CYS A 193 -12.62 2.79 15.67
CA CYS A 193 -13.65 3.71 15.22
C CYS A 193 -15.01 3.32 15.82
N PRO A 194 -15.89 4.28 16.10
CA PRO A 194 -17.25 3.97 16.52
C PRO A 194 -18.01 3.31 15.37
N LEU A 195 -18.86 2.34 15.71
CA LEU A 195 -19.76 1.69 14.76
C LEU A 195 -21.11 2.38 14.75
N LYS A 196 -21.76 2.36 13.59
CA LYS A 196 -23.19 2.67 13.47
C LYS A 196 -23.91 1.40 13.02
N VAL A 197 -24.90 0.96 13.79
CA VAL A 197 -25.65 -0.26 13.47
C VAL A 197 -27.13 0.08 13.34
N GLN A 198 -27.69 -0.26 12.18
CA GLN A 198 -29.09 -0.06 11.87
C GLN A 198 -29.80 -1.40 11.77
N ARG A 199 -30.98 -1.52 12.37
CA ARG A 199 -31.83 -2.72 12.28
C ARG A 199 -33.06 -2.43 11.46
N GLU A 200 -33.41 -3.32 10.53
CA GLU A 200 -34.64 -3.22 9.76
C GLU A 200 -35.88 -3.35 10.67
N ILE A 201 -36.80 -2.39 10.59
CA ILE A 201 -38.03 -2.40 11.37
C ILE A 201 -39.02 -3.36 10.68
N ARG A 202 -39.30 -4.51 11.28
CA ARG A 202 -40.33 -5.42 10.76
C ARG A 202 -41.71 -4.79 10.94
N PRO A 203 -42.48 -4.55 9.86
CA PRO A 203 -43.79 -3.93 9.97
C PRO A 203 -44.72 -4.83 10.78
N SER A 204 -45.32 -4.29 11.84
CA SER A 204 -46.40 -4.96 12.55
C SER A 204 -47.68 -4.83 11.71
N PHE A 205 -48.43 -5.93 11.56
CA PHE A 205 -49.57 -6.05 10.63
C PHE A 205 -50.79 -5.16 10.93
N ASP A 206 -50.69 -4.18 11.83
CA ASP A 206 -51.83 -3.46 12.42
C ASP A 206 -51.78 -1.91 12.32
N GLU A 207 -50.82 -1.28 11.63
CA GLU A 207 -50.72 0.20 11.57
C GLU A 207 -50.90 0.78 10.14
N ASP A 208 -51.69 1.86 10.06
CA ASP A 208 -52.19 2.50 8.84
C ASP A 208 -51.06 3.09 7.95
N GLU A 209 -51.15 2.85 6.64
CA GLU A 209 -50.19 3.09 5.53
C GLU A 209 -49.69 4.55 5.28
N ASP A 210 -49.83 5.51 6.20
CA ASP A 210 -49.63 6.94 5.89
C ASP A 210 -48.51 7.68 6.67
N GLU A 211 -47.71 7.01 7.51
CA GLU A 211 -46.48 7.60 8.08
C GLU A 211 -45.23 7.00 7.39
N PHE A 212 -44.40 7.87 6.79
CA PHE A 212 -43.05 7.54 6.34
C PHE A 212 -42.20 7.25 7.60
N PHE A 213 -42.26 6.02 8.11
CA PHE A 213 -41.26 5.53 9.05
C PHE A 213 -39.91 5.41 8.32
N GLU A 214 -38.82 5.69 9.02
CA GLU A 214 -37.51 5.20 8.55
C GLU A 214 -37.60 3.68 8.55
N ASP A 215 -37.21 3.03 7.44
CA ASP A 215 -37.28 1.56 7.31
C ASP A 215 -36.32 0.83 8.27
N THR A 216 -35.52 1.58 9.02
CA THR A 216 -34.50 1.10 9.96
C THR A 216 -34.49 1.93 11.25
N GLU A 217 -34.10 1.32 12.36
CA GLU A 217 -33.81 2.00 13.64
C GLU A 217 -32.32 1.89 13.98
N GLU A 218 -31.75 2.94 14.58
CA GLU A 218 -30.36 2.93 15.06
C GLU A 218 -30.29 2.29 16.45
N LEU A 219 -29.43 1.28 16.59
CA LEU A 219 -29.24 0.56 17.85
C LEU A 219 -28.31 1.35 18.79
N SER A 220 -28.59 1.30 20.09
CA SER A 220 -27.70 1.88 21.10
C SER A 220 -26.42 1.07 21.29
N ASP A 221 -25.35 1.69 21.79
CA ASP A 221 -24.06 1.02 22.07
C ASP A 221 -24.22 -0.28 22.88
N PHE A 222 -25.17 -0.31 23.83
CA PHE A 222 -25.46 -1.46 24.67
C PHE A 222 -26.13 -2.60 23.90
N GLU A 223 -27.05 -2.28 22.98
CA GLU A 223 -27.71 -3.28 22.12
C GLU A 223 -26.74 -3.86 21.10
N VAL A 224 -25.85 -3.04 20.54
CA VAL A 224 -24.84 -3.50 19.58
C VAL A 224 -23.90 -4.55 20.18
N LEU A 225 -23.57 -4.44 21.46
CA LEU A 225 -22.77 -5.44 22.17
C LEU A 225 -23.39 -6.84 22.14
N GLU A 226 -24.71 -6.96 22.11
CA GLU A 226 -25.37 -8.27 22.07
C GLU A 226 -25.15 -9.00 20.73
N TYR A 227 -24.80 -8.26 19.67
CA TYR A 227 -24.57 -8.78 18.32
C TYR A 227 -23.08 -8.95 17.96
N GLU A 228 -22.16 -8.86 18.94
CA GLU A 228 -20.71 -8.99 18.71
C GLU A 228 -20.35 -10.25 17.90
N SER A 229 -20.99 -11.39 18.22
CA SER A 229 -20.70 -12.67 17.57
C SER A 229 -21.20 -12.70 16.12
N GLU A 230 -22.39 -12.18 15.85
CA GLU A 230 -23.00 -12.10 14.53
C GLU A 230 -22.19 -11.17 13.63
N ILE A 231 -21.79 -10.00 14.15
CA ILE A 231 -20.99 -9.02 13.42
C ILE A 231 -19.60 -9.57 13.12
N SER A 232 -18.93 -10.18 14.11
CA SER A 232 -17.62 -10.80 13.91
C SER A 232 -17.68 -11.91 12.85
N GLY A 233 -18.69 -12.78 12.92
CA GLY A 233 -18.89 -13.84 11.95
C GLY A 233 -19.20 -13.33 10.54
N ALA A 234 -19.93 -12.22 10.41
CA ALA A 234 -20.19 -11.58 9.12
C ALA A 234 -18.91 -10.97 8.52
N ILE A 235 -18.06 -10.31 9.33
CA ILE A 235 -16.77 -9.77 8.87
C ILE A 235 -15.86 -10.90 8.39
N GLU A 236 -15.76 -12.00 9.13
CA GLU A 236 -14.98 -13.18 8.72
C GLU A 236 -15.50 -13.80 7.41
N ALA A 237 -16.83 -13.90 7.25
CA ALA A 237 -17.44 -14.45 6.04
C ALA A 237 -17.32 -13.52 4.81
N TYR A 238 -17.13 -12.21 5.03
CA TYR A 238 -16.95 -11.22 3.98
C TYR A 238 -15.54 -11.24 3.37
N GLN A 239 -14.54 -11.69 4.14
CA GLN A 239 -13.16 -11.78 3.66
C GLN A 239 -13.05 -12.74 2.47
N SER A 240 -12.31 -12.32 1.44
CA SER A 240 -12.05 -13.13 0.27
C SER A 240 -10.77 -13.95 0.40
N ASP A 241 -10.64 -15.02 -0.41
CA ASP A 241 -9.40 -15.80 -0.48
C ASP A 241 -8.17 -14.94 -0.91
N GLU A 242 -8.39 -13.85 -1.65
CA GLU A 242 -7.32 -12.93 -2.07
C GLU A 242 -6.77 -12.10 -0.88
N GLU A 243 -7.57 -11.93 0.17
CA GLU A 243 -7.25 -11.17 1.38
C GLU A 243 -6.57 -12.01 2.46
N GLU A 244 -6.50 -13.34 2.31
CA GLU A 244 -6.09 -14.31 3.35
C GLU A 244 -4.85 -13.87 4.16
N ASN A 245 -3.83 -13.32 3.49
CA ASN A 245 -2.57 -12.96 4.13
C ASN A 245 -2.36 -11.43 4.30
N ARG A 246 -3.07 -10.61 3.51
CA ARG A 246 -2.79 -9.16 3.38
C ARG A 246 -3.98 -8.29 3.81
N GLY A 247 -5.19 -8.85 3.89
CA GLY A 247 -6.40 -8.07 4.07
C GLY A 247 -6.54 -7.01 2.98
N ILE A 248 -6.95 -5.80 3.37
CA ILE A 248 -7.11 -4.65 2.45
C ILE A 248 -5.80 -4.33 1.69
N MET A 249 -4.62 -4.63 2.25
CA MET A 249 -3.33 -4.43 1.57
C MET A 249 -3.17 -5.25 0.28
N ALA A 250 -4.03 -6.24 0.02
CA ALA A 250 -4.05 -6.96 -1.26
C ALA A 250 -4.38 -6.04 -2.45
N TYR A 251 -5.14 -4.96 -2.21
CA TYR A 251 -5.64 -4.07 -3.28
C TYR A 251 -4.89 -2.74 -3.41
N LEU A 252 -4.11 -2.34 -2.39
CA LEU A 252 -3.45 -1.03 -2.36
C LEU A 252 -2.15 -0.97 -3.18
N GLY A 253 -1.51 -2.12 -3.43
CA GLY A 253 -0.26 -2.23 -4.18
C GLY A 253 0.91 -1.46 -3.56
N ASP A 254 2.01 -1.35 -4.32
CA ASP A 254 3.29 -0.78 -3.83
C ASP A 254 3.41 0.75 -4.02
N ARG A 255 2.29 1.45 -4.21
CA ARG A 255 2.30 2.89 -4.53
C ARG A 255 2.25 3.79 -3.29
N LYS A 256 1.75 3.25 -2.17
CA LYS A 256 1.66 3.97 -0.90
C LYS A 256 3.03 4.00 -0.23
N ARG A 257 3.39 5.11 0.41
CA ARG A 257 4.69 5.27 1.06
C ARG A 257 4.86 4.28 2.21
N PHE A 258 3.77 3.91 2.87
CA PHE A 258 3.77 2.92 3.94
C PHE A 258 3.77 1.46 3.45
N ALA A 259 3.59 1.18 2.15
CA ALA A 259 3.33 -0.17 1.63
C ALA A 259 4.47 -1.17 1.92
N ASP A 260 5.71 -0.69 1.99
CA ASP A 260 6.88 -1.53 2.32
C ASP A 260 6.89 -1.97 3.79
N LYS A 261 6.27 -1.20 4.67
CA LYS A 261 6.27 -1.44 6.13
C LYS A 261 4.96 -2.02 6.64
N VAL A 262 3.82 -1.72 6.02
CA VAL A 262 2.52 -2.28 6.42
C VAL A 262 2.29 -3.57 5.65
N TYR A 263 2.39 -4.69 6.37
CA TYR A 263 2.21 -6.02 5.80
C TYR A 263 0.73 -6.33 5.53
N SER A 264 -0.15 -6.07 6.49
CA SER A 264 -1.58 -6.38 6.34
C SER A 264 -2.46 -5.40 7.10
N ILE A 265 -3.72 -5.29 6.67
CA ILE A 265 -4.77 -4.49 7.31
C ILE A 265 -6.05 -5.33 7.34
N PHE A 266 -6.52 -5.69 8.53
CA PHE A 266 -7.75 -6.46 8.72
C PHE A 266 -8.77 -5.68 9.55
N PRO A 267 -9.97 -5.43 9.00
CA PRO A 267 -11.12 -4.95 9.76
C PRO A 267 -11.65 -6.05 10.69
N SER A 268 -12.13 -5.65 11.86
CA SER A 268 -12.69 -6.51 12.90
C SER A 268 -13.52 -5.66 13.87
N VAL A 269 -14.10 -6.26 14.90
CA VAL A 269 -14.74 -5.54 16.01
C VAL A 269 -14.17 -6.01 17.36
N GLU A 270 -14.10 -5.10 18.33
CA GLU A 270 -13.65 -5.41 19.68
C GLU A 270 -14.53 -4.70 20.72
N ASN A 271 -14.78 -5.38 21.84
CA ASN A 271 -15.41 -4.78 22.99
C ASN A 271 -14.43 -3.86 23.74
N VAL A 272 -14.81 -2.59 23.88
CA VAL A 272 -14.06 -1.58 24.61
C VAL A 272 -14.98 -0.92 25.65
N GLY A 273 -14.95 -1.46 26.87
CA GLY A 273 -15.78 -0.96 27.98
C GLY A 273 -17.24 -1.41 27.80
N ASP A 274 -18.14 -0.46 27.62
CA ASP A 274 -19.58 -0.70 27.42
C ASP A 274 -20.02 -0.44 25.96
N ARG A 275 -19.09 -0.52 25.00
CA ARG A 275 -19.37 -0.33 23.57
C ARG A 275 -18.58 -1.28 22.68
N LEU A 276 -19.19 -1.70 21.57
CA LEU A 276 -18.50 -2.42 20.49
C LEU A 276 -17.89 -1.41 19.52
N MET A 277 -16.60 -1.56 19.23
CA MET A 277 -15.85 -0.65 18.35
C MET A 277 -15.38 -1.41 17.10
N GLY A 278 -15.37 -0.73 15.95
CA GLY A 278 -14.71 -1.22 14.75
C GLY A 278 -13.20 -1.06 14.89
N VAL A 279 -12.42 -2.06 14.47
CA VAL A 279 -10.97 -2.10 14.62
C VAL A 279 -10.30 -2.44 13.31
N PHE A 280 -9.39 -1.57 12.86
CA PHE A 280 -8.42 -1.87 11.82
C PHE A 280 -7.14 -2.35 12.48
N THR A 281 -6.83 -3.64 12.32
CA THR A 281 -5.59 -4.24 12.82
C THR A 281 -4.55 -4.24 11.71
N CYS A 282 -3.50 -3.43 11.89
CA CYS A 282 -2.36 -3.34 10.98
C CYS A 282 -1.19 -4.17 11.51
N GLN A 283 -0.60 -5.03 10.67
CA GLN A 283 0.68 -5.67 10.97
C GLN A 283 1.80 -4.90 10.29
N ILE A 284 2.75 -4.37 11.06
CA ILE A 284 3.83 -3.51 10.56
C ILE A 284 5.22 -4.09 10.81
N CYS A 285 6.13 -3.87 9.88
CA CYS A 285 7.56 -4.13 10.02
C CYS A 285 8.28 -2.84 10.45
N GLY A 286 8.93 -2.86 11.61
CA GLY A 286 9.63 -1.69 12.15
C GLY A 286 8.68 -0.57 12.61
N GLU A 287 9.12 0.68 12.44
CA GLU A 287 8.36 1.88 12.82
C GLU A 287 7.97 2.68 11.58
N LEU A 288 6.75 3.22 11.61
CA LEU A 288 6.29 4.20 10.63
C LEU A 288 6.80 5.59 11.01
N ASP A 289 7.34 6.31 10.04
CA ASP A 289 7.59 7.73 10.23
C ASP A 289 6.26 8.51 10.25
N SER A 290 6.30 9.79 10.63
CA SER A 290 5.08 10.59 10.77
C SER A 290 4.27 10.68 9.48
N TYR A 291 4.92 10.64 8.32
CA TYR A 291 4.26 10.79 7.03
C TYR A 291 3.66 9.46 6.56
N GLU A 292 4.38 8.35 6.74
CA GLU A 292 3.85 7.01 6.50
C GLU A 292 2.63 6.74 7.40
N TYR A 293 2.69 7.20 8.65
CA TYR A 293 1.61 7.09 9.62
C TYR A 293 0.38 7.94 9.22
N ASP A 294 0.60 9.21 8.84
CA ASP A 294 -0.50 10.10 8.41
C ASP A 294 -1.18 9.58 7.13
N GLU A 295 -0.41 9.07 6.16
CA GLU A 295 -0.94 8.47 4.94
C GLU A 295 -1.72 7.17 5.25
N LEU A 296 -1.24 6.34 6.17
CA LEU A 296 -1.96 5.16 6.64
C LEU A 296 -3.30 5.56 7.30
N LEU A 297 -3.30 6.57 8.18
CA LEU A 297 -4.53 7.07 8.79
C LEU A 297 -5.52 7.58 7.74
N GLN A 298 -5.05 8.33 6.74
CA GLN A 298 -5.89 8.81 5.66
C GLN A 298 -6.50 7.65 4.87
N GLU A 299 -5.71 6.62 4.59
CA GLU A 299 -6.18 5.43 3.89
C GLU A 299 -7.23 4.69 4.72
N LEU A 300 -6.98 4.43 6.01
CA LEU A 300 -7.94 3.77 6.90
C LEU A 300 -9.26 4.53 7.01
N ARG A 301 -9.21 5.87 7.04
CA ARG A 301 -10.42 6.72 7.00
C ARG A 301 -11.19 6.54 5.70
N GLY A 302 -10.50 6.51 4.56
CA GLY A 302 -11.12 6.23 3.26
C GLY A 302 -11.76 4.83 3.22
N GLN A 303 -11.07 3.82 3.76
CA GLN A 303 -11.58 2.45 3.85
C GLN A 303 -12.81 2.33 4.76
N ALA A 304 -12.86 3.12 5.84
CA ALA A 304 -14.02 3.20 6.72
C ALA A 304 -15.22 3.90 6.06
N SER A 305 -15.00 4.94 5.25
CA SER A 305 -16.10 5.76 4.73
C SER A 305 -16.68 5.32 3.37
N ASP A 306 -15.82 4.90 2.43
CA ASP A 306 -16.16 4.72 1.00
C ASP A 306 -15.45 3.50 0.36
N GLY A 307 -14.60 2.82 1.13
CA GLY A 307 -13.86 1.66 0.67
C GLY A 307 -14.49 0.35 1.14
N TRP A 308 -13.68 -0.48 1.80
CA TRP A 308 -14.10 -1.77 2.31
C TRP A 308 -15.40 -1.69 3.13
N ALA A 309 -15.53 -0.72 4.04
CA ALA A 309 -16.65 -0.72 4.98
C ALA A 309 -17.97 -0.27 4.36
N GLU A 310 -17.97 0.60 3.34
CA GLU A 310 -19.19 0.93 2.59
C GLU A 310 -19.71 -0.31 1.85
N SER A 311 -18.79 -1.10 1.29
CA SER A 311 -19.15 -2.35 0.63
C SER A 311 -19.67 -3.40 1.62
N PHE A 312 -19.11 -3.44 2.84
CA PHE A 312 -19.59 -4.30 3.92
C PHE A 312 -20.97 -3.88 4.44
N GLU A 313 -21.22 -2.59 4.63
CA GLU A 313 -22.48 -2.02 5.13
C GLU A 313 -23.69 -2.43 4.26
N GLN A 314 -23.47 -2.66 2.97
CA GLN A 314 -24.52 -3.09 2.02
C GLN A 314 -24.98 -4.55 2.20
N HIS A 315 -24.37 -5.32 3.10
CA HIS A 315 -24.69 -6.73 3.33
C HIS A 315 -25.50 -6.91 4.61
N GLU A 316 -26.72 -7.43 4.49
CA GLU A 316 -27.55 -7.74 5.64
C GLU A 316 -26.94 -8.85 6.53
N ILE A 317 -26.92 -8.61 7.84
CA ILE A 317 -26.57 -9.61 8.84
C ILE A 317 -27.86 -10.10 9.50
N HIS A 318 -28.21 -11.35 9.22
CA HIS A 318 -29.45 -11.94 9.73
C HIS A 318 -29.37 -12.23 11.24
N THR A 319 -30.23 -11.60 12.03
CA THR A 319 -30.38 -11.88 13.47
C THR A 319 -31.79 -12.38 13.81
N SER A 320 -32.01 -12.80 15.06
CA SER A 320 -33.35 -13.19 15.53
C SER A 320 -34.34 -12.03 15.55
N GLU A 321 -33.87 -10.80 15.75
CA GLU A 321 -34.73 -9.62 15.97
C GLU A 321 -34.97 -8.82 14.68
N GLY A 322 -34.15 -9.02 13.66
CA GLY A 322 -34.20 -8.29 12.39
C GLY A 322 -32.87 -8.39 11.68
N ASP A 323 -32.84 -7.97 10.42
CA ASP A 323 -31.57 -7.85 9.71
C ASP A 323 -30.88 -6.56 10.16
N ILE A 324 -29.58 -6.65 10.45
CA ILE A 324 -28.77 -5.49 10.85
C ILE A 324 -27.74 -5.14 9.78
N TYR A 325 -27.43 -3.85 9.66
CA TYR A 325 -26.43 -3.29 8.76
C TYR A 325 -25.42 -2.52 9.61
N VAL A 326 -24.13 -2.79 9.39
CA VAL A 326 -23.04 -2.28 10.23
C VAL A 326 -22.16 -1.36 9.40
N SER A 327 -22.05 -0.10 9.81
CA SER A 327 -21.14 0.88 9.24
C SER A 327 -19.98 1.16 10.19
N PHE A 328 -18.76 1.21 9.64
CA PHE A 328 -17.55 1.63 10.36
C PHE A 328 -17.39 3.16 10.33
N TYR A 329 -18.33 3.88 9.73
CA TYR A 329 -18.28 5.32 9.56
C TYR A 329 -19.61 5.98 9.89
N ASP A 330 -19.57 7.09 10.60
CA ASP A 330 -20.78 7.89 10.87
C ASP A 330 -20.64 9.29 10.27
N THR A 331 -21.55 9.59 9.34
CA THR A 331 -21.65 10.90 8.68
C THR A 331 -22.36 11.95 9.54
N CYS A 332 -22.97 11.54 10.67
CA CYS A 332 -23.89 12.35 11.47
C CYS A 332 -23.24 12.92 12.74
N GLY A 333 -22.13 12.34 13.21
CA GLY A 333 -21.49 12.64 14.48
C GLY A 333 -20.02 13.09 14.40
N ALA A 334 -19.39 13.16 15.58
CA ALA A 334 -17.95 13.37 15.72
C ALA A 334 -17.21 12.03 15.56
N TRP A 335 -17.22 11.48 14.35
CA TRP A 335 -16.47 10.26 14.05
C TRP A 335 -14.97 10.55 14.03
N GLU A 336 -14.20 9.75 14.76
CA GLU A 336 -12.74 9.84 14.80
C GLU A 336 -12.13 8.44 14.82
N LEU A 337 -11.03 8.29 14.07
CA LEU A 337 -10.18 7.10 14.11
C LEU A 337 -9.14 7.29 15.22
N MET A 338 -9.25 6.49 16.27
CA MET A 338 -8.45 6.60 17.49
C MET A 338 -7.41 5.49 17.58
N THR A 339 -6.28 5.78 18.21
CA THR A 339 -5.28 4.78 18.57
C THR A 339 -5.71 3.97 19.80
N GLU A 340 -5.08 2.81 19.99
CA GLU A 340 -5.30 2.00 21.18
C GLU A 340 -5.01 2.77 22.48
N GLU A 341 -4.00 3.66 22.49
CA GLU A 341 -3.67 4.48 23.67
C GLU A 341 -4.76 5.52 23.98
N GLU A 342 -5.30 6.18 22.95
CA GLU A 342 -6.38 7.17 23.09
C GLU A 342 -7.66 6.53 23.59
N VAL A 343 -7.99 5.34 23.07
CA VAL A 343 -9.16 4.58 23.53
C VAL A 343 -9.02 4.16 24.99
N LYS A 344 -7.84 3.70 25.42
CA LYS A 344 -7.56 3.35 26.83
C LYS A 344 -7.52 4.56 27.76
N ALA A 345 -7.21 5.75 27.24
CA ALA A 345 -7.14 6.99 28.01
C ALA A 345 -8.50 7.71 28.13
N ALA A 346 -9.49 7.36 27.30
CA ALA A 346 -10.83 7.91 27.38
C ALA A 346 -11.51 7.54 28.70
N PRO A 347 -12.08 8.50 29.46
CA PRO A 347 -12.78 8.19 30.69
C PRO A 347 -14.06 7.39 30.39
N GLU A 348 -14.33 6.34 31.18
CA GLU A 348 -15.63 5.66 31.19
C GLU A 348 -16.74 6.71 31.39
N SER A 349 -17.72 6.72 30.49
CA SER A 349 -18.91 7.57 30.57
C SER A 349 -19.55 7.43 31.96
N PRO A 350 -19.93 8.51 32.65
CA PRO A 350 -20.52 8.39 33.98
C PRO A 350 -21.87 7.67 33.84
N SER A 351 -21.98 6.49 34.46
CA SER A 351 -23.23 5.77 34.65
C SER A 351 -24.29 6.74 35.20
N GLU A 352 -25.42 6.91 34.49
CA GLU A 352 -26.55 7.67 35.01
C GLU A 352 -27.13 6.97 36.24
N ASP A 353 -26.64 7.36 37.43
CA ASP A 353 -27.26 7.00 38.70
C ASP A 353 -28.58 7.81 38.82
N ILE A 354 -29.66 7.26 38.24
CA ILE A 354 -31.02 7.74 38.48
C ILE A 354 -31.41 7.30 39.90
N GLY A 355 -30.89 8.05 40.88
CA GLY A 355 -31.33 8.01 42.26
C GLY A 355 -32.80 8.43 42.33
N MET A 356 -33.69 7.44 42.44
CA MET A 356 -35.08 7.59 42.87
C MET A 356 -35.16 8.55 44.07
N ARG A 357 -35.71 9.74 43.87
CA ARG A 357 -36.26 10.55 44.96
C ARG A 357 -37.71 10.17 45.16
N MET A 358 -37.97 9.46 46.26
CA MET A 358 -39.29 9.38 46.91
C MET A 358 -39.73 10.74 47.45
#